data_AF-A0A7C2ADB5-F1
#
_entry.id   AF-A0A7C2ADB5-F1
#
_cell.length_a   1.000
_cell.length_b   1.000
_cell.length_c   1.000
_cell.angle_alpha   90.00
_cell.angle_beta   90.00
_cell.angle_gamma   90.00
#
_symmetry.space_group_name_H-M   'P 1'
#
loop_
_entity.id
_entity.type
_entity.pdbx_description
1 polymer ?
#
loop_
_entity_poly.entity_id
_entity_poly.type
_entity_poly.pdbx_seq_one_letter_code
_entity_poly.pdbx_strand_id
1 'polypeptide(L)' 'MDVREFEGKNEQEAIDNAIESLGLNREDIDVEIVESKKASFLFGGGKVKIRVHMEEDQDFLDDLEPED' A
#
# COMPACT_ATOMS: atom_id res chain seq x y z
N MET A 1 1.42 -12.98 -2.91
CA MET A 1 1.62 -11.52 -2.77
C MET A 1 0.26 -10.84 -2.75
N ASP A 2 -0.14 -10.33 -1.59
CA ASP A 2 -1.35 -9.52 -1.47
C ASP A 2 -1.10 -8.10 -1.97
N VAL A 3 -2.05 -7.57 -2.75
CA VAL A 3 -1.95 -6.24 -3.37
C VAL A 3 -3.21 -5.43 -3.07
N ARG A 4 -3.05 -4.19 -2.60
CA ARG A 4 -4.17 -3.28 -2.27
C ARG A 4 -3.96 -1.89 -2.86
N GLU A 5 -5.03 -1.19 -3.21
CA GLU A 5 -4.97 0.19 -3.73
C GLU A 5 -5.43 1.21 -2.68
N PHE A 6 -4.73 2.33 -2.59
CA PHE A 6 -5.05 3.43 -1.68
C PHE A 6 -4.99 4.78 -2.41
N GLU A 7 -5.74 5.75 -1.91
CA GLU A 7 -5.83 7.08 -2.52
C GLU A 7 -5.61 8.18 -1.47
N GLY A 8 -5.07 9.31 -1.91
CA GLY A 8 -4.83 10.50 -1.10
C GLY A 8 -4.78 11.76 -1.96
N LYS A 9 -4.74 12.93 -1.35
CA LYS A 9 -4.58 14.20 -2.10
C LYS A 9 -3.17 14.35 -2.64
N ASN A 10 -2.22 13.68 -2.01
CA ASN A 10 -0.83 13.55 -2.41
C ASN A 10 -0.33 12.12 -2.09
N GLU A 11 0.90 11.82 -2.50
CA GLU A 11 1.52 10.51 -2.30
C GLU A 11 1.65 10.14 -0.82
N GLN A 12 2.10 11.08 0.02
CA GLN A 12 2.29 10.84 1.44
C GLN A 12 0.96 10.46 2.12
N GLU A 13 -0.13 11.18 1.83
CA GLU A 13 -1.45 10.88 2.39
C GLU A 13 -1.96 9.50 1.92
N ALA A 14 -1.68 9.10 0.67
CA ALA A 14 -2.04 7.78 0.18
C ALA A 14 -1.26 6.67 0.92
N ILE A 15 0.03 6.90 1.19
CA ILE A 15 0.89 5.98 1.95
C ILE A 15 0.46 5.89 3.41
N ASP A 16 0.17 7.03 4.05
CA ASP A 16 -0.28 7.08 5.44
C ASP A 16 -1.60 6.31 5.61
N ASN A 17 -2.55 6.49 4.68
CA ASN A 17 -3.80 5.74 4.64
C ASN A 17 -3.57 4.23 4.49
N ALA A 18 -2.56 3.82 3.72
CA ALA A 18 -2.20 2.41 3.58
C ALA A 18 -1.64 1.86 4.91
N ILE A 19 -0.64 2.53 5.50
CA ILE A 19 -0.03 2.15 6.77
C ILE A 19 -1.08 2.02 7.88
N GLU A 20 -1.97 3.01 8.02
CA GLU A 20 -3.03 2.99 9.02
C GLU A 20 -4.05 1.87 8.76
N SER A 21 -4.44 1.65 7.51
CA SER A 21 -5.41 0.61 7.15
C SER A 21 -4.85 -0.81 7.21
N LEU A 22 -3.54 -0.97 7.00
CA LEU A 22 -2.85 -2.27 6.99
C LEU A 22 -2.27 -2.62 8.36
N GLY A 23 -1.98 -1.62 9.20
CA GLY A 23 -1.27 -1.81 10.47
C GLY A 23 0.20 -2.23 10.27
N LEU A 24 0.77 -1.92 9.11
CA LEU A 24 2.13 -2.28 8.70
C LEU A 24 3.04 -1.06 8.70
N ASN A 25 4.34 -1.27 8.89
CA ASN A 25 5.28 -0.17 8.76
C ASN A 25 5.57 0.10 7.28
N ARG A 26 6.12 1.29 7.00
CA ARG A 26 6.54 1.66 5.63
C ARG A 26 7.60 0.73 5.04
N GLU A 27 8.39 0.09 5.90
CA GLU A 27 9.43 -0.87 5.52
C GLU A 27 8.88 -2.25 5.16
N ASP A 28 7.67 -2.59 5.61
CA ASP A 28 7.00 -3.88 5.36
C ASP A 28 6.15 -3.85 4.08
N ILE A 29 6.18 -2.72 3.34
CA ILE A 29 5.34 -2.51 2.16
C ILE A 29 6.12 -1.93 0.99
N ASP A 30 5.83 -2.45 -0.19
CA ASP A 30 6.27 -1.90 -1.47
C ASP A 30 5.17 -1.04 -2.07
N VAL A 31 5.52 0.18 -2.50
CA VAL A 31 4.56 1.17 -3.01
C VAL A 31 4.83 1.52 -4.46
N GLU A 32 3.82 1.35 -5.31
CA GLU A 32 3.81 1.78 -6.71
C GLU A 32 2.78 2.91 -6.91
N ILE A 33 3.17 4.00 -7.58
CA ILE A 33 2.23 5.09 -7.92
C ILE A 33 1.48 4.70 -9.20
N VAL A 34 0.17 4.49 -9.09
CA VAL A 34 -0.71 4.11 -10.21
C VAL A 34 -1.25 5.34 -10.93
N GLU A 35 -1.60 6.40 -10.19
CA GLU A 35 -2.16 7.62 -10.77
C GLU A 35 -1.68 8.86 -9.99
N SER A 36 -1.30 9.91 -10.71
CA SER A 36 -0.99 11.22 -10.12
C SER A 36 -1.66 12.35 -10.91
N LYS A 37 -2.80 12.81 -10.43
CA LYS A 37 -3.50 13.99 -10.94
C LYS A 37 -3.15 15.19 -10.08
N LYS A 38 -2.40 16.14 -10.66
CA LYS A 38 -2.14 17.43 -10.02
C LYS A 38 -3.41 18.26 -9.96
N ALA A 39 -3.63 18.92 -8.82
CA ALA A 39 -4.71 19.87 -8.67
C ALA A 39 -4.59 20.95 -9.74
N SER A 40 -5.59 21.08 -10.60
CA SER A 40 -5.71 22.24 -11.48
C SER A 40 -6.48 23.32 -10.73
N PHE A 41 -6.00 24.56 -10.79
CA PHE A 41 -6.46 25.75 -10.06
C PHE A 41 -7.99 26.03 -10.07
N LEU A 42 -8.76 25.33 -10.89
CA LEU A 42 -10.17 25.55 -11.19
C LEU A 42 -11.09 24.39 -10.73
N PHE A 43 -10.57 23.20 -10.46
CA PHE A 43 -11.38 22.07 -9.97
C PHE A 43 -10.60 21.30 -8.91
N GLY A 44 -11.20 21.24 -7.72
CA GLY A 44 -10.52 20.95 -6.46
C GLY A 44 -9.78 19.62 -6.39
N GLY A 45 -8.71 19.65 -5.60
CA GLY A 45 -8.01 18.50 -5.03
C GLY A 45 -7.16 17.73 -6.04
N GLY A 46 -5.84 17.71 -5.82
CA GLY A 46 -5.01 16.70 -6.45
C GLY A 46 -5.47 15.32 -5.98
N LYS A 47 -5.29 14.30 -6.82
CA LYS A 47 -5.61 12.92 -6.48
C LYS A 47 -4.42 12.04 -6.84
N VAL A 48 -3.92 11.30 -5.86
CA VAL A 48 -2.90 10.29 -6.04
C VAL A 48 -3.49 8.95 -5.67
N LYS A 49 -3.23 7.93 -6.49
CA LYS A 49 -3.53 6.54 -6.21
C LYS A 49 -2.24 5.75 -6.18
N ILE A 50 -2.06 4.95 -5.14
CA ILE A 50 -0.96 4.00 -5.01
C ILE A 50 -1.49 2.57 -4.99
N ARG A 51 -0.60 1.65 -5.34
CA ARG A 51 -0.75 0.22 -5.16
C ARG A 51 0.31 -0.23 -4.17
N VAL A 52 -0.12 -0.97 -3.16
CA VAL A 52 0.70 -1.47 -2.08
C VAL A 52 0.81 -2.97 -2.22
N HIS A 53 2.04 -3.45 -2.30
CA HIS A 53 2.39 -4.86 -2.27
C HIS A 53 2.89 -5.17 -0.86
N MET A 54 2.28 -6.17 -0.22
CA MET A 54 2.73 -6.65 1.07
C MET A 54 3.68 -7.82 0.82
N GLU A 55 4.83 -7.82 1.50
CA GLU A 55 5.67 -9.02 1.55
C GLU A 55 4.83 -10.12 2.22
N GLU A 56 4.67 -11.25 1.53
CA GLU A 56 4.21 -12.45 2.21
C GLU A 56 5.39 -12.91 3.05
N ASP A 57 5.30 -12.75 4.37
CA ASP A 57 6.10 -13.52 5.31
C ASP A 57 5.77 -15.01 5.08
N GLN A 58 6.36 -15.61 4.04
CA GLN A 58 6.24 -17.04 3.77
C GLN A 58 6.98 -17.87 4.83
N ASP A 59 7.64 -17.22 5.78
CA ASP A 59 8.42 -17.86 6.84
C ASP A 59 7.57 -18.62 7.88
N PHE A 60 6.24 -18.49 7.88
CA PHE A 60 5.38 -19.20 8.84
C PHE A 60 4.78 -20.53 8.34
N LEU A 61 4.96 -20.89 7.06
CA LEU A 61 4.32 -22.08 6.48
C LEU A 61 5.26 -23.29 6.34
N ASP A 62 6.56 -23.14 6.57
CA ASP A 62 7.54 -24.22 6.48
C ASP A 62 7.71 -25.03 7.79
N ASP A 63 7.14 -24.58 8.91
CA ASP A 63 7.27 -25.24 10.23
C ASP A 63 6.11 -26.19 10.56
N LEU A 64 5.18 -26.40 9.61
CA LEU A 64 4.18 -27.47 9.68
C LEU A 64 4.72 -28.69 8.92
N GLU A 65 5.76 -29.33 9.45
CA GLU A 65 5.99 -30.74 9.11
C GLU A 65 4.75 -31.52 9.58
N PRO A 66 4.07 -32.27 8.69
CA PRO A 66 3.09 -33.23 9.17
C PRO A 66 3.83 -34.24 10.06
N GLU A 67 3.51 -34.28 11.35
CA GLU A 67 3.92 -35.41 12.18
C GLU A 67 3.37 -36.69 11.52
N ASP A 68 4.27 -37.63 11.20
CA ASP A 68 4.07 -38.85 10.39
C ASP A 68 2.74 -39.61 10.60
#